data_AF-A0A2N6D743-F1
#
_entry.id   AF-A0A2N6D743-F1
#
_cell.length_a   1.000
_cell.length_b   1.000
_cell.length_c   1.000
_cell.angle_alpha   90.00
_cell.angle_beta   90.00
_cell.angle_gamma   90.00
#
_symmetry.space_group_name_H-M   'P 1'
#
loop_
_entity.id
_entity.type
_entity.pdbx_description
1 polymer ?
#
loop_
_entity_poly.entity_id
_entity_poly.type
_entity_poly.pdbx_seq_one_letter_code
_entity_poly.pdbx_strand_id
1 'polypeptide(L)' 'MLKVEVFYNGDVDNETPLVADELKTKYGSDIDIYVQDIAIDTAPDAYGTINPPVVVIDGKQMFQLDEPEGLTNIVSKAIF' A
#
# COMPACT_ATOMS: atom_id res chain seq x y z
N MET A 1 -7.73 11.06 -9.08
CA MET A 1 -6.44 10.56 -8.59
C MET A 1 -6.74 9.71 -7.37
N LEU A 2 -6.60 8.40 -7.52
CA LEU A 2 -6.89 7.41 -6.49
C LEU A 2 -5.81 7.49 -5.40
N LYS A 3 -6.16 7.57 -4.13
CA LYS A 3 -5.18 7.52 -3.06
C LYS A 3 -4.93 6.07 -2.66
N VAL A 4 -3.66 5.70 -2.58
CA VAL A 4 -3.22 4.35 -2.21
C VAL A 4 -2.19 4.50 -1.10
N GLU A 5 -2.50 4.00 0.08
CA GLU A 5 -1.58 4.01 1.23
C GLU A 5 -1.15 2.58 1.49
N VAL A 6 0.16 2.30 1.43
CA VAL A 6 0.74 0.98 1.62
C VAL A 6 1.50 0.97 2.93
N PHE A 7 1.09 0.12 3.86
CA PHE A 7 1.71 -0.10 5.14
C PHE A 7 2.45 -1.44 5.11
N TYR A 8 3.76 -1.41 5.30
CA TYR A 8 4.60 -2.61 5.29
C TYR A 8 5.52 -2.62 6.50
N ASN A 9 6.21 -3.73 6.75
CA ASN A 9 7.21 -3.83 7.82
C ASN A 9 8.59 -4.07 7.19
N GLY A 10 9.47 -3.08 7.19
CA GLY A 10 10.79 -3.16 6.55
C GLY A 10 11.74 -4.19 7.15
N ASP A 11 11.53 -4.63 8.40
CA ASP A 11 12.32 -5.69 9.01
C ASP A 11 12.03 -7.07 8.39
N VAL A 12 10.86 -7.24 7.76
CA VAL A 12 10.38 -8.54 7.25
C VAL A 12 10.08 -8.50 5.75
N ASP A 13 9.61 -7.37 5.24
CA ASP A 13 9.15 -7.17 3.88
C ASP A 13 9.91 -6.03 3.21
N ASN A 14 10.75 -6.40 2.25
CA ASN A 14 11.52 -5.46 1.43
C ASN A 14 11.02 -5.41 -0.02
N GLU A 15 9.99 -6.19 -0.36
CA GLU A 15 9.48 -6.34 -1.72
C GLU A 15 8.27 -5.44 -1.98
N THR A 16 7.34 -5.34 -1.02
CA THR A 16 6.19 -4.44 -1.09
C THR A 16 6.55 -2.98 -1.44
N PRO A 17 7.57 -2.34 -0.82
CA PRO A 17 7.96 -0.98 -1.22
C PRO A 17 8.50 -0.89 -2.66
N LEU A 18 9.14 -1.95 -3.18
CA LEU A 18 9.62 -1.98 -4.56
C LEU A 18 8.44 -2.05 -5.55
N VAL A 19 7.47 -2.92 -5.29
CA VAL A 19 6.24 -3.03 -6.10
C VAL A 19 5.45 -1.72 -6.06
N ALA A 20 5.38 -1.06 -4.91
CA ALA A 20 4.72 0.24 -4.78
C ALA A 20 5.39 1.33 -5.66
N ASP A 21 6.72 1.35 -5.75
CA ASP A 21 7.46 2.29 -6.61
C ASP A 21 7.26 1.99 -8.10
N GLU A 22 7.22 0.72 -8.49
CA GLU A 22 6.88 0.30 -9.85
C GLU A 22 5.47 0.77 -10.26
N LEU A 23 4.49 0.63 -9.36
CA LEU A 23 3.12 1.09 -9.59
C LEU A 23 3.04 2.61 -9.71
N LYS A 24 3.80 3.33 -8.89
CA LYS A 24 3.90 4.80 -8.97
C LYS A 24 4.49 5.24 -10.30
N THR A 25 5.48 4.52 -10.81
CA THR A 25 6.06 4.77 -12.13
C THR A 25 5.08 4.45 -13.26
N LYS A 26 4.33 3.36 -13.14
CA LYS A 26 3.40 2.88 -14.17
C LYS A 26 2.09 3.67 -14.24
N TYR A 27 1.56 4.10 -13.10
CA TYR A 27 0.23 4.70 -12.97
C TYR A 27 0.27 6.10 -12.34
N GLY A 28 1.43 6.75 -12.25
CA GLY A 28 1.61 8.00 -11.49
C GLY A 28 0.73 9.19 -11.89
N SER A 29 0.05 9.14 -13.05
CA SER A 29 -1.00 10.10 -13.43
C SER A 29 -2.37 9.82 -12.79
N ASP A 30 -2.64 8.56 -12.47
CA ASP A 30 -3.94 8.06 -12.04
C ASP A 30 -3.99 7.82 -10.52
N ILE A 31 -2.84 7.52 -9.91
CA ILE A 31 -2.74 7.16 -8.48
C ILE A 31 -1.73 8.03 -7.73
N ASP A 32 -2.02 8.24 -6.46
CA ASP A 32 -1.14 8.85 -5.46
C ASP A 32 -0.77 7.77 -4.43
N ILE A 33 0.41 7.17 -4.58
CA ILE A 33 0.90 6.12 -3.68
C ILE A 33 1.71 6.75 -2.55
N TYR A 34 1.27 6.52 -1.32
CA TYR A 34 2.02 6.72 -0.09
C TYR A 34 2.48 5.36 0.46
N VAL A 35 3.74 5.24 0.84
CA VAL A 35 4.31 4.01 1.40
C VAL A 35 4.85 4.34 2.78
N GLN A 36 4.45 3.57 3.79
CA GLN A 36 4.86 3.75 5.18
C GLN A 36 5.41 2.44 5.76
N ASP A 37 6.63 2.52 6.30
CA ASP A 37 7.24 1.45 7.07
C ASP A 37 6.80 1.52 8.52
N ILE A 38 6.03 0.53 8.95
CA ILE A 38 5.50 0.48 10.31
C ILE A 38 6.48 -0.10 11.34
N ALA A 39 7.64 -0.60 10.90
CA ALA A 39 8.75 -0.91 11.80
C ALA A 39 9.39 0.37 12.37
N ILE A 40 9.29 1.48 11.61
CA ILE A 40 9.86 2.79 11.95
C ILE A 40 8.78 3.70 12.56
N ASP A 41 7.63 3.82 11.89
CA ASP A 41 6.58 4.77 12.24
C ASP A 41 5.20 4.10 12.35
N THR A 42 4.48 4.34 13.45
CA THR A 42 3.15 3.74 13.65
C THR A 42 2.15 4.24 12.61
N ALA A 43 1.33 3.33 12.08
CA ALA A 43 0.26 3.68 11.15
C ALA A 43 -0.77 4.62 11.81
N PRO A 44 -1.50 5.44 11.03
CA PRO A 44 -2.49 6.37 11.58
C PRO A 44 -3.56 5.68 12.44
N ASP A 45 -3.87 6.25 13.61
CA ASP A 45 -4.90 5.75 14.53
C ASP A 45 -6.27 5.56 13.87
N ALA A 46 -6.55 6.33 12.81
CA ALA A 46 -7.79 6.25 12.01
C ALA A 46 -8.06 4.86 11.44
N TYR A 47 -7.02 4.05 11.25
CA TYR A 47 -7.10 2.69 10.71
C TYR A 47 -7.16 1.60 11.79
N GLY A 48 -7.02 1.97 13.07
CA GLY A 48 -6.98 1.02 14.18
C GLY A 48 -5.75 0.10 14.11
N THR A 49 -5.91 -1.15 14.55
CA THR A 49 -4.83 -2.14 14.50
C THR A 49 -4.66 -2.66 13.08
N ILE A 50 -3.55 -2.27 12.43
CA ILE A 50 -3.15 -2.78 11.13
C ILE A 50 -2.14 -3.91 11.33
N ASN A 51 -2.31 -5.02 10.60
CA ASN A 51 -1.33 -6.10 10.55
C ASN A 51 -0.65 -6.10 9.18
N PRO A 52 0.52 -5.49 9.00
CA PRO A 52 1.17 -5.35 7.69
C PRO A 52 1.59 -6.72 7.11
N PRO A 53 1.75 -6.84 5.78
CA PRO A 53 1.58 -5.78 4.79
C PRO A 53 0.11 -5.54 4.44
N VAL A 54 -0.30 -4.27 4.36
CA VAL A 54 -1.69 -3.84 4.12
C VAL A 54 -1.70 -2.66 3.16
N VAL A 55 -2.71 -2.61 2.30
CA VAL A 55 -3.00 -1.45 1.46
C VAL A 55 -4.36 -0.85 1.79
N VAL A 56 -4.42 0.48 1.86
CA VAL A 56 -5.64 1.25 2.05
C VAL A 56 -5.89 2.10 0.80
N ILE A 57 -7.10 1.98 0.26
CA ILE A 57 -7.56 2.72 -0.92
C ILE A 57 -8.52 3.81 -0.47
N ASP A 58 -8.25 5.06 -0.86
CA ASP A 58 -9.01 6.27 -0.56
C ASP A 58 -9.29 6.50 0.94
N GLY A 59 -8.45 5.96 1.82
CA GLY A 59 -8.65 6.02 3.28
C GLY A 59 -9.89 5.27 3.77
N LYS A 60 -10.48 4.39 2.94
CA LYS A 60 -11.77 3.73 3.21
C LYS A 60 -11.69 2.21 3.15
N GLN A 61 -11.02 1.68 2.14
CA GLN A 61 -10.99 0.24 1.88
C GLN A 61 -9.62 -0.31 2.23
N MET A 62 -9.55 -1.16 3.24
CA MET A 62 -8.32 -1.81 3.67
C MET A 62 -8.27 -3.24 3.12
N PHE A 63 -7.14 -3.62 2.55
CA PHE A 63 -6.87 -4.95 2.01
C PHE A 63 -5.58 -5.49 2.61
N GLN A 64 -5.64 -6.69 3.16
CA GLN A 64 -4.45 -7.43 3.56
C GLN A 64 -3.70 -7.89 2.30
N LEU A 65 -2.38 -7.73 2.31
CA LEU A 65 -1.51 -8.31 1.31
C LEU A 65 -0.97 -9.63 1.88
N ASP A 66 -1.29 -10.73 1.21
CA ASP A 66 -0.67 -12.03 1.50
C ASP A 66 0.70 -12.13 0.81
N GLU A 67 0.83 -11.50 -0.36
CA GLU A 67 2.04 -11.46 -1.20
C GLU A 67 2.20 -10.06 -1.84
N PRO A 68 3.44 -9.59 -2.11
CA PRO A 68 3.69 -8.27 -2.72
C PRO A 68 2.94 -8.05 -4.05
N GLU A 69 2.81 -9.12 -4.84
CA GLU A 69 2.13 -9.12 -6.14
C GLU A 69 0.63 -8.79 -6.03
N GLY A 70 0.03 -9.05 -4.86
CA GLY A 70 -1.35 -8.69 -4.54
C GLY A 70 -1.60 -7.18 -4.64
N LEU A 71 -0.58 -6.36 -4.39
CA LEU A 71 -0.67 -4.89 -4.46
C LEU A 71 -1.03 -4.44 -5.87
N THR A 72 -0.36 -4.99 -6.89
CA THR A 72 -0.64 -4.67 -8.30
C THR A 72 -2.07 -5.02 -8.69
N ASN A 73 -2.57 -6.17 -8.22
CA ASN A 73 -3.94 -6.60 -8.50
C ASN A 73 -4.99 -5.71 -7.84
N ILE A 74 -4.76 -5.28 -6.60
CA ILE A 74 -5.69 -4.39 -5.88
C ILE A 74 -5.72 -3.01 -6.53
N VAL A 75 -4.54 -2.43 -6.78
CA VAL A 75 -4.40 -1.10 -7.37
C VAL A 75 -4.97 -1.07 -8.79
N SER A 76 -4.68 -2.07 -9.64
CA SER A 76 -5.23 -2.11 -10.99
C SER A 76 -6.76 -2.20 -11.02
N LYS A 77 -7.37 -3.03 -10.16
CA LYS A 77 -8.84 -3.12 -10.02
C LYS A 77 -9.48 -1.87 -9.43
N ALA A 78 -8.73 -1.04 -8.71
CA ALA A 78 -9.24 0.20 -8.16
C ALA A 78 -9.16 1.36 -9.18
N ILE A 79 -8.29 1.25 -10.20
CA ILE A 79 -8.16 2.22 -11.29
C ILE A 79 -9.23 1.98 -12.39
N PHE A 80 -9.50 0.72 -12.75
CA PHE A 80 -10.38 0.33 -13.86
C PHE A 80 -11.73 -0.23 -13.39
#